data_AF-A0A7S3BW31-F1
#
_entry.id   AF-A0A7S3BW31-F1
#
_cell.length_a   1.000
_cell.length_b   1.000
_cell.length_c   1.000
_cell.angle_alpha   90.00
_cell.angle_beta   90.00
_cell.angle_gamma   90.00
#
_symmetry.space_group_name_H-M   'P 1'
#
loop_
_entity.id
_entity.type
_entity.pdbx_description
1 polymer ?
#
loop_
_entity_poly.entity_id
_entity_poly.type
_entity_poly.pdbx_seq_one_letter_code
_entity_poly.pdbx_strand_id
1 'polypeptide(L)'
;NAAIGFRLREGDALCAAIFSLQPREAGGGEGMSTEDKAKMVLDDLLERLPEQFDVEDLRQRMDEVTPYAMVCLQETERMNKLLKEIRRSLQELDLGLKGDLTMSEPMENLMFALAEDRVSASWERFAYPSLRSLASWLVNLLQRVSQLSEWGADLGLPRVTWLSGLFNPQSFLTAVMQTTARRNDWPL
;
A
#
# COMPACT_ATOMS: atom_id res chain seq x y z
N ASN A 1 5.01 -1.35 -30.08
CA ASN A 1 4.57 -1.29 -28.66
C ASN A 1 4.63 0.09 -28.02
N ALA A 2 5.64 0.93 -28.27
CA ALA A 2 5.70 2.30 -27.71
C ALA A 2 4.51 3.20 -28.11
N ALA A 3 4.07 3.16 -29.37
CA ALA A 3 2.92 3.94 -29.86
C ALA A 3 1.58 3.53 -29.20
N ILE A 4 1.43 2.26 -28.83
CA ILE A 4 0.23 1.77 -28.13
C ILE A 4 0.21 2.33 -26.71
N GLY A 5 1.33 2.24 -25.98
CA GLY A 5 1.43 2.80 -24.63
C GLY A 5 1.30 4.33 -24.58
N PHE A 6 1.77 5.03 -25.62
CA PHE A 6 1.56 6.47 -25.75
C PHE A 6 0.06 6.81 -25.89
N ARG A 7 -0.64 6.14 -26.80
CA ARG A 7 -2.08 6.35 -27.02
C ARG A 7 -2.93 5.97 -25.81
N LEU A 8 -2.53 4.93 -25.07
CA LEU A 8 -3.20 4.56 -23.83
C LEU A 8 -3.11 5.70 -22.81
N ARG A 9 -1.92 6.27 -22.61
CA ARG A 9 -1.71 7.40 -21.68
C ARG A 9 -2.47 8.66 -22.10
N GLU A 10 -2.52 8.97 -23.40
CA GLU A 10 -3.37 10.08 -23.89
C GLU A 10 -4.86 9.82 -23.64
N GLY A 11 -5.31 8.58 -23.84
CA GLY A 11 -6.67 8.16 -23.53
C GLY A 11 -7.00 8.33 -22.04
N ASP A 12 -6.12 7.86 -21.16
CA ASP A 12 -6.28 8.00 -19.71
C ASP A 12 -6.28 9.49 -19.30
N ALA A 13 -5.40 10.32 -19.88
CA ALA A 13 -5.35 11.75 -19.62
C ALA A 13 -6.61 12.47 -20.08
N LEU A 14 -7.16 12.10 -21.25
CA LEU A 14 -8.40 12.65 -21.77
C LEU A 14 -9.59 12.26 -20.86
N CYS A 15 -9.68 11.00 -20.46
CA CYS A 15 -10.71 10.53 -19.54
C CYS A 15 -10.63 11.25 -18.18
N ALA A 16 -9.43 11.43 -17.62
CA ALA A 16 -9.23 12.17 -16.38
C ALA A 16 -9.62 13.66 -16.52
N ALA A 17 -9.31 14.29 -17.65
CA ALA A 17 -9.70 15.67 -17.95
C ALA A 17 -11.22 15.82 -18.11
N ILE A 18 -11.89 14.86 -18.75
CA ILE A 18 -13.35 14.86 -18.85
C ILE A 18 -13.98 14.71 -17.46
N PHE A 19 -13.45 13.81 -16.63
CA PHE A 19 -13.94 13.59 -15.27
C PHE A 19 -13.77 14.83 -14.38
N SER A 20 -12.66 15.56 -14.51
CA SER A 20 -12.42 16.79 -13.73
C SER A 20 -13.28 17.98 -14.15
N LEU A 21 -13.78 17.97 -15.40
CA LEU A 21 -14.71 18.98 -15.92
C LEU A 21 -16.17 18.70 -15.54
N GLN A 22 -16.49 17.50 -15.03
CA GLN A 22 -17.85 17.15 -14.65
C GLN A 22 -18.27 17.97 -13.41
N PRO A 23 -19.44 18.65 -13.42
CA PRO A 23 -19.85 19.45 -12.28
C PRO A 23 -20.11 18.54 -11.08
N ARG A 24 -19.41 18.80 -9.96
CA ARG A 24 -19.49 17.99 -8.74
C ARG A 24 -20.86 18.01 -8.06
N GLU A 25 -21.69 19.00 -8.39
CA GLU A 25 -23.03 19.20 -7.81
C GLU A 25 -24.18 19.14 -8.84
N ALA A 26 -23.92 18.72 -10.10
CA ALA A 26 -24.99 18.64 -11.09
C ALA A 26 -25.70 17.27 -11.08
N GLY A 27 -26.89 17.23 -10.48
CA GLY A 27 -27.98 16.38 -10.95
C GLY A 27 -28.47 15.34 -9.93
N GLY A 28 -29.66 15.59 -9.38
CA GLY A 28 -30.47 14.62 -8.66
C GLY A 28 -30.94 13.47 -9.56
N GLY A 29 -30.05 12.53 -9.82
CA GLY A 29 -30.37 11.19 -10.32
C GLY A 29 -30.27 10.17 -9.20
N GLU A 30 -31.01 9.07 -9.30
CA GLU A 30 -31.03 7.89 -8.41
C GLU A 30 -29.69 7.12 -8.33
N GLY A 31 -28.55 7.81 -8.35
CA GLY A 31 -27.22 7.25 -8.15
C GLY A 31 -26.81 7.34 -6.69
N MET A 32 -26.04 6.35 -6.22
CA MET A 32 -25.39 6.40 -4.90
C MET A 32 -24.60 7.69 -4.72
N SER A 33 -24.74 8.31 -3.55
CA SER A 33 -23.99 9.51 -3.20
C SER A 33 -22.48 9.21 -3.12
N THR A 34 -21.66 10.24 -3.18
CA THR A 34 -20.20 10.10 -3.00
C THR A 34 -19.87 9.51 -1.63
N GLU A 35 -20.62 9.89 -0.59
CA GLU A 35 -20.51 9.35 0.76
C GLU A 35 -20.85 7.85 0.78
N ASP A 36 -21.95 7.44 0.15
CA ASP A 36 -22.33 6.02 0.09
C ASP A 36 -21.27 5.19 -0.64
N LYS A 37 -20.72 5.70 -1.75
CA LYS A 37 -19.65 5.03 -2.51
C LYS A 37 -18.40 4.87 -1.67
N ALA A 38 -17.96 5.96 -1.05
CA ALA A 38 -16.80 5.95 -0.17
C ALA A 38 -17.01 4.99 1.01
N LYS A 39 -18.21 4.95 1.59
CA LYS A 39 -18.56 4.06 2.70
C LYS A 39 -18.48 2.59 2.31
N MET A 40 -19.05 2.22 1.16
CA MET A 40 -18.96 0.84 0.65
C MET A 40 -17.52 0.39 0.42
N VAL A 41 -16.68 1.25 -0.17
CA VAL A 41 -15.26 0.96 -0.38
C VAL A 41 -14.53 0.88 0.96
N LEU A 42 -14.79 1.82 1.87
CA LEU A 42 -14.20 1.85 3.22
C LEU A 42 -14.47 0.54 3.97
N ASP A 43 -15.70 0.04 3.92
CA ASP A 43 -16.08 -1.20 4.61
C ASP A 43 -15.35 -2.42 4.03
N ASP A 44 -15.28 -2.55 2.69
CA ASP A 44 -14.50 -3.61 2.03
C ASP A 44 -13.01 -3.51 2.40
N LEU A 45 -12.46 -2.30 2.44
CA LEU A 45 -11.07 -2.08 2.82
C LEU A 45 -10.81 -2.50 4.27
N LEU A 46 -11.66 -2.10 5.21
CA LEU A 46 -11.48 -2.43 6.63
C LEU A 46 -11.61 -3.93 6.90
N GLU A 47 -12.50 -4.63 6.19
CA GLU A 47 -12.66 -6.08 6.28
C GLU A 47 -11.44 -6.83 5.76
N ARG A 48 -10.85 -6.35 4.65
CA ARG A 48 -9.74 -7.02 3.98
C ARG A 48 -8.36 -6.61 4.49
N LEU A 49 -8.26 -5.52 5.25
CA LEU A 49 -6.99 -5.00 5.72
C LEU A 49 -6.37 -5.96 6.76
N PRO A 50 -5.16 -6.48 6.51
CA PRO A 50 -4.52 -7.42 7.42
C PRO A 50 -4.13 -6.75 8.74
N GLU A 51 -3.90 -7.57 9.75
CA GLU A 51 -3.35 -7.11 11.02
C GLU A 51 -1.89 -6.66 10.86
N GLN A 52 -1.44 -5.85 11.81
CA GLN A 52 -0.03 -5.45 11.86
C GLN A 52 0.82 -6.65 12.27
N PHE A 53 2.00 -6.75 11.69
CA PHE A 53 2.97 -7.76 12.07
C PHE A 53 3.46 -7.51 13.50
N ASP A 54 3.61 -8.57 14.28
CA ASP A 54 4.30 -8.49 15.57
C ASP A 54 5.81 -8.42 15.34
N VAL A 55 6.31 -7.19 15.26
CA VAL A 55 7.73 -6.91 15.06
C VAL A 55 8.57 -7.40 16.24
N GLU A 56 7.99 -7.43 17.44
CA GLU A 56 8.70 -7.85 18.64
C GLU A 56 8.86 -9.37 18.68
N ASP A 57 7.82 -10.13 18.34
CA ASP A 57 7.91 -11.58 18.10
C ASP A 57 8.95 -11.90 17.02
N LEU A 58 8.91 -11.19 15.89
CA LEU A 58 9.88 -11.39 14.81
C LEU A 58 11.32 -11.15 15.28
N ARG A 59 11.56 -10.13 16.10
CA ARG A 59 12.89 -9.87 16.69
C ARG A 59 13.31 -10.96 17.67
N GLN A 60 12.40 -11.45 18.49
CA GLN A 60 12.69 -12.49 19.48
C GLN A 60 13.03 -13.84 18.84
N ARG A 61 12.45 -14.12 17.66
CA ARG A 61 12.73 -15.33 16.87
C ARG A 61 14.04 -15.28 16.10
N MET A 62 14.72 -14.13 16.06
CA MET A 62 16.01 -13.97 15.39
C MET A 62 17.15 -14.38 16.33
N ASP A 63 17.59 -15.65 16.25
CA ASP A 63 18.74 -16.15 17.02
C ASP A 63 20.05 -15.44 16.64
N GLU A 64 20.24 -15.16 15.34
CA GLU A 64 21.37 -14.40 14.79
C GLU A 64 20.85 -13.31 13.85
N VAL A 65 21.35 -12.08 14.04
CA VAL A 65 21.00 -10.94 13.17
C VAL A 65 21.76 -11.04 11.85
N THR A 66 21.19 -11.82 10.92
CA THR A 66 21.70 -11.89 9.56
C THR A 66 21.31 -10.64 8.76
N PRO A 67 22.08 -10.28 7.70
CA PRO A 67 21.68 -9.18 6.81
C PRO A 67 20.26 -9.33 6.25
N TYR A 68 19.82 -10.55 5.91
CA TYR A 68 18.47 -10.80 5.38
C TYR A 68 17.38 -10.58 6.43
N ALA A 69 17.59 -11.09 7.65
CA ALA A 69 16.63 -10.93 8.73
C ALA A 69 16.46 -9.44 9.11
N MET A 70 17.56 -8.67 9.08
CA MET A 70 17.50 -7.22 9.27
C MET A 70 16.70 -6.52 8.16
N VAL A 71 16.86 -6.91 6.88
CA VAL A 71 16.05 -6.35 5.79
C VAL A 71 14.58 -6.72 5.97
N CYS A 72 14.26 -7.98 6.27
CA CYS A 72 12.89 -8.41 6.53
C CYS A 72 12.24 -7.60 7.64
N LEU A 73 12.97 -7.38 8.75
CA LEU A 73 12.49 -6.58 9.88
C LEU A 73 12.18 -5.13 9.46
N GLN A 74 13.10 -4.48 8.73
CA GLN A 74 12.91 -3.10 8.27
C GLN A 74 11.74 -2.97 7.29
N GLU A 75 11.58 -3.94 6.39
CA GLU A 75 10.46 -3.98 5.43
C GLU A 75 9.12 -4.18 6.16
N THR A 76 9.10 -5.04 7.18
CA THR A 76 7.95 -5.28 8.05
C THR A 76 7.55 -4.03 8.83
N GLU A 77 8.52 -3.34 9.43
CA GLU A 77 8.28 -2.07 10.14
C GLU A 77 7.70 -0.99 9.23
N ARG A 78 8.17 -0.90 7.97
CA ARG A 78 7.62 0.03 6.98
C ARG A 78 6.19 -0.35 6.60
N MET A 79 5.94 -1.64 6.36
CA MET A 79 4.58 -2.14 6.07
C MET A 79 3.62 -1.82 7.21
N ASN A 80 4.04 -2.01 8.47
CA ASN A 80 3.22 -1.67 9.63
C ASN A 80 2.87 -0.18 9.70
N LYS A 81 3.80 0.72 9.36
CA LYS A 81 3.50 2.17 9.30
C LYS A 81 2.40 2.47 8.28
N LEU A 82 2.48 1.86 7.09
CA LEU A 82 1.46 1.99 6.05
C LEU A 82 0.11 1.43 6.51
N LEU A 83 0.08 0.18 6.99
CA LEU A 83 -1.15 -0.47 7.46
C LEU A 83 -1.80 0.29 8.62
N LYS A 84 -1.00 0.82 9.55
CA LYS A 84 -1.47 1.65 10.65
C LYS A 84 -2.09 2.95 10.17
N GLU A 85 -1.47 3.63 9.22
CA GLU A 85 -2.01 4.87 8.63
C GLU A 85 -3.34 4.62 7.93
N ILE A 86 -3.42 3.56 7.10
CA ILE A 86 -4.64 3.16 6.41
C ILE A 86 -5.75 2.88 7.42
N ARG A 87 -5.49 2.00 8.41
CA ARG A 87 -6.49 1.63 9.41
C ARG A 87 -6.97 2.84 10.22
N ARG A 88 -6.05 3.68 10.71
CA ARG A 88 -6.40 4.88 11.49
C ARG A 88 -7.29 5.81 10.68
N SER A 89 -6.85 6.16 9.47
CA SER A 89 -7.57 7.12 8.63
C SER A 89 -8.93 6.61 8.15
N LEU A 90 -9.09 5.30 7.87
CA LEU A 90 -10.39 4.70 7.56
C LEU A 90 -11.32 4.70 8.79
N GLN A 91 -10.82 4.40 9.98
CA GLN A 91 -11.63 4.45 11.21
C GLN A 91 -12.08 5.87 11.55
N GLU A 92 -11.19 6.85 11.39
CA GLU A 92 -11.51 8.28 11.53
C GLU A 92 -12.61 8.71 10.54
N LEU A 93 -12.49 8.30 9.26
CA LEU A 93 -13.50 8.59 8.25
C LEU A 93 -14.84 7.89 8.55
N ASP A 94 -14.84 6.63 9.02
CA ASP A 94 -16.07 5.92 9.39
C ASP A 94 -16.84 6.63 10.52
N LEU A 95 -16.12 7.11 11.53
CA LEU A 95 -16.70 7.93 12.60
C LEU A 95 -17.20 9.29 12.09
N GLY A 96 -16.48 9.90 11.14
CA GLY A 96 -16.91 11.13 10.47
C GLY A 96 -18.22 10.95 9.71
N LEU A 97 -18.35 9.87 8.93
CA LEU A 97 -19.56 9.54 8.17
C LEU A 97 -20.75 9.17 9.06
N LYS A 98 -20.51 8.64 10.26
CA LYS A 98 -21.55 8.39 11.27
C LYS A 98 -21.99 9.66 12.02
N GLY A 99 -21.23 10.75 11.91
CA GLY A 99 -21.46 11.99 12.65
C GLY A 99 -20.89 11.99 14.08
N ASP A 100 -20.11 10.97 14.45
CA ASP A 100 -19.45 10.87 15.77
C ASP A 100 -18.21 11.78 15.84
N LEU A 101 -17.58 12.07 14.70
CA LEU A 101 -16.51 13.06 14.56
C LEU A 101 -16.93 14.15 13.57
N THR A 102 -16.49 15.38 13.82
CA THR A 102 -16.63 16.45 12.83
C THR A 102 -15.76 16.15 11.62
N MET A 103 -16.36 16.16 10.43
CA MET A 103 -15.65 15.94 9.18
C MET A 103 -14.51 16.96 9.03
N SER A 104 -13.31 16.46 8.75
CA SER A 104 -12.10 17.26 8.57
C SER A 104 -11.59 17.19 7.14
N GLU A 105 -10.81 18.17 6.70
CA GLU A 105 -10.25 18.20 5.33
C GLU A 105 -9.49 16.90 4.96
N PRO A 106 -8.67 16.27 5.82
CA PRO A 106 -8.07 14.97 5.50
C PRO A 106 -9.09 13.84 5.29
N MET A 107 -10.19 13.84 6.05
CA MET A 107 -11.26 12.85 5.90
C MET A 107 -12.01 13.06 4.59
N GLU A 108 -12.34 14.30 4.23
CA GLU A 108 -12.97 14.63 2.94
C GLU A 108 -12.10 14.20 1.76
N ASN A 109 -10.80 14.54 1.82
CA ASN A 109 -9.85 14.12 0.79
C ASN A 109 -9.75 12.61 0.66
N LEU A 110 -9.77 11.88 1.78
CA LEU A 110 -9.81 10.42 1.76
C LEU A 110 -11.13 9.91 1.15
N MET A 111 -12.27 10.44 1.58
CA MET A 111 -13.59 10.09 1.06
C MET A 111 -13.67 10.24 -0.46
N PHE A 112 -13.22 11.38 -1.00
CA PHE A 112 -13.17 11.60 -2.44
C PHE A 112 -12.22 10.63 -3.15
N ALA A 113 -11.04 10.34 -2.58
CA ALA A 113 -10.12 9.37 -3.15
C ALA A 113 -10.74 7.96 -3.21
N LEU A 114 -11.43 7.53 -2.16
CA LEU A 114 -12.12 6.23 -2.12
C LEU A 114 -13.24 6.17 -3.16
N ALA A 115 -14.06 7.21 -3.26
CA ALA A 115 -15.16 7.27 -4.22
C ALA A 115 -14.70 7.30 -5.68
N GLU A 116 -13.48 7.77 -5.95
CA GLU A 116 -12.88 7.88 -7.28
C GLU A 116 -11.92 6.72 -7.63
N ASP A 117 -11.89 5.63 -6.84
CA ASP A 117 -10.97 4.48 -7.02
C ASP A 117 -9.48 4.90 -7.05
N ARG A 118 -9.10 5.90 -6.23
CA ARG A 118 -7.72 6.42 -6.12
C ARG A 118 -7.12 6.13 -4.75
N VAL A 119 -5.81 5.90 -4.72
CA VAL A 119 -5.05 5.83 -3.47
C VAL A 119 -4.91 7.24 -2.90
N SER A 120 -5.15 7.42 -1.61
CA SER A 120 -5.06 8.75 -1.00
C SER A 120 -3.60 9.20 -0.86
N ALA A 121 -3.37 10.51 -0.98
CA ALA A 121 -2.03 11.08 -0.83
C ALA A 121 -1.42 10.84 0.55
N SER A 122 -2.24 10.69 1.61
CA SER A 122 -1.74 10.36 2.95
C SER A 122 -1.12 8.97 3.00
N TRP A 123 -1.70 8.00 2.28
CA TRP A 123 -1.17 6.63 2.20
C TRP A 123 0.07 6.55 1.31
N GLU A 124 0.06 7.28 0.18
CA GLU A 124 1.20 7.31 -0.76
C GLU A 124 2.52 7.74 -0.11
N ARG A 125 2.46 8.60 0.92
CA ARG A 125 3.65 9.03 1.69
C ARG A 125 4.37 7.89 2.41
N PHE A 126 3.64 6.84 2.76
CA PHE A 126 4.18 5.64 3.40
C PHE A 126 4.31 4.47 2.42
N ALA A 127 3.62 4.53 1.29
CA ALA A 127 3.57 3.47 0.30
C ALA A 127 4.78 3.47 -0.64
N TYR A 128 4.83 2.44 -1.46
CA TYR A 128 5.66 2.36 -2.65
C TYR A 128 5.02 3.15 -3.81
N PRO A 129 5.81 3.73 -4.73
CA PRO A 129 5.28 4.42 -5.90
C PRO A 129 4.39 3.50 -6.75
N SER A 130 3.21 4.00 -7.15
CA SER A 130 2.23 3.23 -7.92
C SER A 130 1.35 4.16 -8.76
N LEU A 131 0.89 3.66 -9.90
CA LEU A 131 -0.15 4.27 -10.75
C LEU A 131 -1.41 3.41 -10.82
N ARG A 132 -1.52 2.39 -9.95
CA ARG A 132 -2.68 1.50 -9.87
C ARG A 132 -3.88 2.24 -9.29
N SER A 133 -5.06 1.89 -9.77
CA SER A 133 -6.31 2.25 -9.08
C SER A 133 -6.38 1.57 -7.71
N LEU A 134 -7.21 2.08 -6.80
CA LEU A 134 -7.29 1.64 -5.42
C LEU A 134 -7.59 0.14 -5.31
N ALA A 135 -8.56 -0.37 -6.07
CA ALA A 135 -8.89 -1.80 -6.07
C ALA A 135 -7.70 -2.69 -6.48
N SER A 136 -6.99 -2.30 -7.55
CA SER A 136 -5.80 -3.01 -8.03
C SER A 136 -4.60 -2.85 -7.08
N TRP A 137 -4.50 -1.69 -6.42
CA TRP A 137 -3.47 -1.38 -5.44
C TRP A 137 -3.63 -2.20 -4.17
N LEU A 138 -4.86 -2.39 -3.68
CA LEU A 138 -5.14 -3.22 -2.51
C LEU A 138 -4.72 -4.68 -2.75
N VAL A 139 -5.08 -5.26 -3.90
CA VAL A 139 -4.63 -6.62 -4.25
C VAL A 139 -3.09 -6.70 -4.24
N ASN A 140 -2.42 -5.68 -4.77
CA ASN A 140 -0.96 -5.60 -4.74
C ASN A 140 -0.40 -5.47 -3.33
N LEU A 141 -1.04 -4.69 -2.46
CA LEU A 141 -0.68 -4.52 -1.05
C LEU A 141 -0.78 -5.86 -0.31
N LEU A 142 -1.89 -6.58 -0.48
CA LEU A 142 -2.11 -7.88 0.15
C LEU A 142 -1.06 -8.92 -0.28
N GLN A 143 -0.66 -8.93 -1.56
CA GLN A 143 0.43 -9.78 -2.03
C GLN A 143 1.77 -9.45 -1.37
N ARG A 144 2.07 -8.16 -1.16
CA ARG A 144 3.29 -7.73 -0.46
C ARG A 144 3.26 -8.13 1.01
N VAL A 145 2.11 -8.03 1.66
CA VAL A 145 1.91 -8.51 3.03
C VAL A 145 2.14 -10.03 3.10
N SER A 146 1.58 -10.80 2.16
CA SER A 146 1.81 -12.26 2.08
C SER A 146 3.30 -12.59 1.95
N GLN A 147 4.00 -11.92 1.02
CA GLN A 147 5.44 -12.12 0.85
C GLN A 147 6.24 -11.83 2.13
N LEU A 148 5.90 -10.76 2.86
CA LEU A 148 6.57 -10.43 4.13
C LEU A 148 6.21 -11.42 5.24
N SER A 149 4.98 -11.92 5.27
CA SER A 149 4.55 -12.94 6.22
C SER A 149 5.28 -14.26 5.99
N GLU A 150 5.38 -14.70 4.74
CA GLU A 150 6.14 -15.90 4.35
C GLU A 150 7.63 -15.74 4.68
N TRP A 151 8.22 -14.58 4.39
CA TRP A 151 9.63 -14.32 4.71
C TRP A 151 9.87 -14.26 6.23
N GLY A 152 8.97 -13.63 6.98
CA GLY A 152 9.02 -13.55 8.43
C GLY A 152 8.80 -14.89 9.14
N ALA A 153 8.20 -15.89 8.48
CA ALA A 153 8.04 -17.24 9.05
C ALA A 153 9.38 -17.99 9.13
N ASP A 154 10.15 -17.97 8.04
CA ASP A 154 11.42 -18.71 7.94
C ASP A 154 12.64 -17.89 8.38
N LEU A 155 12.57 -16.55 8.34
CA LEU A 155 13.65 -15.57 8.61
C LEU A 155 14.97 -15.80 7.85
N GLY A 156 15.02 -16.80 6.97
CA GLY A 156 16.15 -17.14 6.11
C GLY A 156 16.16 -16.39 4.79
N LEU A 157 17.10 -16.74 3.91
CA LEU A 157 17.13 -16.23 2.54
C LEU A 157 15.99 -16.86 1.73
N PRO A 158 15.00 -16.08 1.27
CA PRO A 158 13.95 -16.58 0.39
C PRO A 158 14.56 -17.12 -0.92
N ARG A 159 14.18 -18.35 -1.31
CA ARG A 159 14.65 -18.98 -2.56
C ARG A 159 14.20 -18.23 -3.81
N VAL A 160 13.02 -17.63 -3.73
CA VAL A 160 12.43 -16.77 -4.76
C VAL A 160 11.87 -15.54 -4.05
N THR A 161 12.16 -14.35 -4.57
CA THR A 161 11.64 -13.09 -4.00
C THR A 161 11.09 -12.23 -5.12
N TRP A 162 9.87 -11.72 -4.95
CA TRP A 162 9.36 -10.68 -5.83
C TRP A 162 9.98 -9.34 -5.42
N LEU A 163 11.08 -8.99 -6.11
CA LEU A 163 11.96 -7.88 -5.76
C LEU A 163 11.23 -6.52 -5.79
N SER A 164 10.36 -6.28 -6.77
CA SER A 164 9.55 -5.05 -6.84
C SER A 164 8.42 -5.01 -5.82
N GLY A 165 8.20 -6.10 -5.09
CA GLY A 165 7.34 -6.21 -3.91
C GLY A 165 7.93 -5.54 -2.65
N LEU A 166 9.24 -5.29 -2.61
CA LEU A 166 9.91 -4.64 -1.49
C LEU A 166 9.79 -3.11 -1.57
N PHE A 167 9.79 -2.45 -0.41
CA PHE A 167 9.94 -1.00 -0.29
C PHE A 167 11.37 -0.56 -0.62
N ASN A 168 12.38 -1.33 -0.22
CA ASN A 168 13.79 -1.05 -0.48
C ASN A 168 14.52 -2.27 -1.08
N PRO A 169 14.35 -2.54 -2.39
CA PRO A 169 15.01 -3.66 -3.06
C PRO A 169 16.54 -3.57 -3.02
N GLN A 170 17.12 -2.37 -2.93
CA GLN A 170 18.58 -2.20 -2.84
C GLN A 170 19.16 -2.72 -1.51
N SER A 171 18.41 -2.59 -0.41
CA SER A 171 18.81 -3.14 0.89
C SER A 171 18.92 -4.66 0.80
N PHE A 172 17.95 -5.31 0.16
CA PHE A 172 17.96 -6.74 -0.09
C PHE A 172 19.15 -7.17 -0.96
N LEU A 173 19.41 -6.48 -2.07
CA LEU A 173 20.56 -6.79 -2.94
C LEU A 173 21.88 -6.61 -2.20
N THR A 174 22.00 -5.59 -1.35
CA THR A 174 23.16 -5.39 -0.48
C THR A 174 23.33 -6.55 0.50
N ALA A 175 22.25 -7.02 1.12
CA ALA A 175 22.28 -8.19 1.99
C ALA A 175 22.75 -9.45 1.23
N VAL A 176 22.27 -9.65 -0.01
CA VAL A 176 22.74 -10.73 -0.89
C VAL A 176 24.24 -10.64 -1.17
N MET A 177 24.73 -9.45 -1.52
CA MET A 177 26.15 -9.21 -1.75
C MET A 177 26.98 -9.51 -0.50
N GLN A 178 26.57 -9.01 0.67
CA GLN A 178 27.26 -9.23 1.94
C GLN A 178 27.34 -10.70 2.32
N THR A 179 26.23 -11.43 2.24
CA THR A 179 26.24 -12.86 2.58
C THR A 179 27.06 -13.67 1.58
N THR A 180 27.02 -13.31 0.29
CA THR A 180 27.81 -13.99 -0.75
C THR A 180 29.31 -13.71 -0.59
N ALA A 181 29.70 -12.47 -0.30
CA ALA A 181 31.10 -12.10 -0.07
C ALA A 181 31.67 -12.84 1.14
N ARG A 182 30.93 -12.88 2.27
CA ARG A 182 31.32 -13.63 3.47
C ARG A 182 31.46 -15.14 3.20
N ARG A 183 30.58 -15.72 2.39
CA ARG A 183 30.64 -17.16 2.06
C ARG A 183 31.86 -17.51 1.20
N ASN A 184 32.36 -16.58 0.40
CA ASN A 184 33.48 -16.78 -0.53
C ASN A 184 34.79 -16.13 -0.05
N ASP A 185 34.84 -15.60 1.17
CA ASP A 185 35.96 -14.82 1.71
C ASP A 185 36.42 -13.67 0.80
N TRP A 186 35.46 -13.00 0.16
CA TRP A 186 35.72 -11.85 -0.70
C TRP A 186 35.60 -10.52 0.04
N PRO A 187 36.39 -9.50 -0.33
CA PRO A 187 36.16 -8.14 0.12
C PRO A 187 34.84 -7.60 -0.43
N LEU A 188 34.19 -6.75 0.37
CA LEU A 188 32.98 -6.00 0.00
C LEU A 188 33.32 -4.78 -0.85
#